data_AF-A0A1E1X842-F1
#
_entry.id   AF-A0A1E1X842-F1
#
_cell.length_a   1.000
_cell.length_b   1.000
_cell.length_c   1.000
_cell.angle_alpha   90.00
_cell.angle_beta   90.00
_cell.angle_gamma   90.00
#
_symmetry.space_group_name_H-M   'P 1'
#
loop_
_entity.id
_entity.type
_entity.pdbx_description
1 polymer ?
#
loop_
_entity_poly.entity_id
_entity_poly.type
_entity_poly.pdbx_seq_one_letter_code
_entity_poly.pdbx_strand_id
1 'polypeptide(L)'
;CQRKDQAVCRKDNGLFEHEQYCDYYYECEDGVPTLQLCPNGLAFSGKNRGLLNNCDYPHRVGCPDDDGRIMGQTPQSSENCHWQYGVFAHQTSCTRYWQCWNGTATIQQCPFSLLYNDVMHACDWPDNVPDCQKHPICKDNPNGHIPIEKSCVRYWLCVGGYPRLQRCPAGLAFNPTSLRCELADNIPGCEPPPTTPPPEESDERPPQRPRPTQQQQQQAARPPQAPQAVPQQRRFSPPPQQQAPVADQEEDYADAGAPNRAQGVVRRPAFRQAAAAAPAGAGK
;
A
#
# COMPACT_ATOMS: atom_id res chain seq x y z
N CYS A 1 -24.36 -47.73 -0.42
CA CYS A 1 -23.22 -46.84 -0.11
C CYS A 1 -22.97 -45.92 -1.30
N GLN A 2 -23.65 -44.78 -1.39
CA GLN A 2 -23.27 -43.75 -2.37
C GLN A 2 -22.02 -43.06 -1.82
N ARG A 3 -20.92 -43.13 -2.57
CA ARG A 3 -19.62 -42.59 -2.19
C ARG A 3 -19.72 -41.07 -2.11
N LYS A 4 -19.30 -40.49 -0.98
CA LYS A 4 -19.24 -39.03 -0.74
C LYS A 4 -18.44 -38.29 -1.83
N ASP A 5 -17.56 -38.99 -2.53
CA ASP A 5 -16.68 -38.44 -3.56
C ASP A 5 -17.45 -37.90 -4.79
N GLN A 6 -18.65 -38.44 -5.07
CA GLN A 6 -19.49 -37.95 -6.17
C GLN A 6 -20.24 -36.64 -5.83
N ALA A 7 -20.18 -36.19 -4.58
CA ALA A 7 -20.78 -34.92 -4.17
C ALA A 7 -19.87 -33.70 -4.46
N VAL A 8 -18.55 -33.91 -4.52
CA VAL A 8 -17.56 -32.83 -4.71
C VAL A 8 -17.47 -32.45 -6.20
N CYS A 9 -17.20 -33.42 -7.06
CA CYS A 9 -17.14 -33.21 -8.49
C CYS A 9 -18.54 -33.17 -9.10
N ARG A 10 -19.09 -31.96 -9.25
CA ARG A 10 -20.40 -31.77 -9.93
C ARG A 10 -20.32 -32.05 -11.43
N LYS A 11 -19.11 -32.04 -12.00
CA LYS A 11 -18.78 -32.42 -13.39
C LYS A 11 -17.49 -33.23 -13.38
N ASP A 12 -17.28 -34.03 -14.43
CA ASP A 12 -16.08 -34.85 -14.59
C ASP A 12 -14.81 -34.01 -14.50
N ASN A 13 -14.80 -32.85 -15.17
CA ASN A 13 -13.66 -31.92 -15.17
C ASN A 13 -14.06 -30.53 -14.68
N GLY A 14 -13.26 -29.94 -13.79
CA GLY A 14 -13.49 -28.57 -13.31
C GLY A 14 -12.80 -28.22 -12.00
N LEU A 15 -12.90 -26.94 -11.62
CA LEU A 15 -12.48 -26.46 -10.31
C LEU A 15 -13.72 -26.17 -9.46
N PHE A 16 -13.76 -26.70 -8.25
CA PHE A 16 -14.87 -26.57 -7.31
C PHE A 16 -14.37 -26.06 -5.97
N GLU A 17 -15.18 -25.25 -5.31
CA GLU A 17 -14.82 -24.69 -4.01
C GLU A 17 -14.90 -25.73 -2.89
N HIS A 18 -14.08 -25.59 -1.85
CA HIS A 18 -14.18 -26.43 -0.66
C HIS A 18 -15.34 -25.97 0.24
N GLU A 19 -15.97 -26.91 0.95
CA GLU A 19 -17.21 -26.61 1.69
C GLU A 19 -16.98 -25.81 2.99
N GLN A 20 -15.76 -25.86 3.54
CA GLN A 20 -15.42 -25.21 4.82
C GLN A 20 -14.36 -24.11 4.73
N TYR A 21 -13.55 -24.13 3.67
CA TYR A 21 -12.32 -23.35 3.62
C TYR A 21 -12.23 -22.58 2.31
N CYS A 22 -12.10 -21.26 2.37
CA CYS A 22 -12.09 -20.41 1.19
C CYS A 22 -10.81 -20.57 0.36
N ASP A 23 -9.71 -20.96 0.98
CA ASP A 23 -8.39 -21.12 0.37
C ASP A 23 -8.11 -22.53 -0.09
N TYR A 24 -9.08 -23.44 0.03
CA TYR A 24 -9.03 -24.79 -0.51
C TYR A 24 -10.01 -24.91 -1.68
N TYR A 25 -9.63 -25.67 -2.70
CA TYR A 25 -10.50 -25.99 -3.82
C TYR A 25 -10.15 -27.37 -4.37
N TYR A 26 -11.10 -27.98 -5.07
CA TYR A 26 -10.91 -29.26 -5.72
C TYR A 26 -10.69 -29.05 -7.21
N GLU A 27 -9.67 -29.70 -7.73
CA GLU A 27 -9.50 -29.94 -9.16
C GLU A 27 -10.00 -31.34 -9.47
N CYS A 28 -11.08 -31.42 -10.24
CA CYS A 28 -11.65 -32.67 -10.70
C CYS A 28 -11.11 -33.01 -12.09
N GLU A 29 -10.56 -34.21 -12.21
CA GLU A 29 -10.20 -34.85 -13.48
C GLU A 29 -10.91 -36.20 -13.57
N ASP A 30 -11.70 -36.41 -14.62
CA ASP A 30 -12.51 -37.62 -14.84
C ASP A 30 -13.35 -38.04 -13.61
N GLY A 31 -13.86 -37.05 -12.88
CA GLY A 31 -14.68 -37.21 -11.68
C GLY A 31 -13.89 -37.52 -10.41
N VAL A 32 -12.56 -37.52 -10.45
CA VAL A 32 -11.69 -37.71 -9.29
C VAL A 32 -11.28 -36.36 -8.71
N PRO A 33 -11.73 -36.00 -7.49
CA PRO A 33 -11.35 -34.74 -6.87
C PRO A 33 -9.93 -34.80 -6.28
N THR A 34 -9.10 -33.83 -6.63
CA THR A 34 -7.80 -33.57 -6.01
C THR A 34 -7.88 -32.26 -5.22
N LEU A 35 -7.55 -32.30 -3.93
CA LEU A 35 -7.53 -31.09 -3.10
C LEU A 35 -6.32 -30.22 -3.45
N GLN A 36 -6.57 -28.96 -3.76
CA GLN A 36 -5.60 -27.92 -4.06
C GLN A 36 -5.73 -26.79 -3.05
N LEU A 37 -4.60 -26.12 -2.80
CA LEU A 37 -4.52 -24.99 -1.88
C LEU A 37 -4.14 -23.72 -2.64
N CYS A 38 -4.78 -22.62 -2.30
CA CYS A 38 -4.33 -21.30 -2.70
C CYS A 38 -3.03 -20.94 -1.98
N PRO A 39 -2.17 -20.09 -2.58
CA PRO A 39 -1.01 -19.54 -1.87
C PRO A 39 -1.40 -18.90 -0.53
N ASN A 40 -0.50 -18.95 0.45
CA ASN A 40 -0.78 -18.51 1.81
C ASN A 40 -1.23 -17.04 1.88
N GLY A 41 -2.49 -16.80 2.30
CA GLY A 41 -3.10 -15.46 2.32
C GLY A 41 -3.98 -15.13 1.13
N LEU A 42 -4.21 -16.07 0.20
CA LEU A 42 -5.19 -15.96 -0.90
C LEU A 42 -6.33 -16.97 -0.74
N ALA A 43 -7.49 -16.65 -1.29
CA ALA A 43 -8.69 -17.46 -1.33
C ALA A 43 -9.09 -17.78 -2.78
N PHE A 44 -9.75 -18.91 -2.99
CA PHE A 44 -10.18 -19.37 -4.31
C PHE A 44 -11.27 -18.44 -4.88
N SER A 45 -10.97 -17.86 -6.03
CA SER A 45 -11.82 -16.91 -6.78
C SER A 45 -12.50 -17.56 -7.99
N GLY A 46 -12.08 -18.77 -8.37
CA GLY A 46 -12.62 -19.54 -9.48
C GLY A 46 -11.64 -19.74 -10.64
N LYS A 47 -12.08 -20.48 -11.66
CA LYS A 47 -11.24 -20.83 -12.82
C LYS A 47 -10.77 -19.58 -13.58
N ASN A 48 -9.45 -19.41 -13.69
CA ASN A 48 -8.77 -18.28 -14.32
C ASN A 48 -9.22 -16.90 -13.80
N ARG A 49 -9.55 -16.83 -12.51
CA ARG A 49 -9.95 -15.60 -11.82
C ARG A 49 -8.99 -15.31 -10.68
N GLY A 50 -8.87 -14.03 -10.36
CA GLY A 50 -8.09 -13.56 -9.22
C GLY A 50 -6.70 -13.08 -9.60
N LEU A 51 -5.88 -12.92 -8.57
CA LEU A 51 -4.53 -12.37 -8.63
C LEU A 51 -3.50 -13.41 -9.13
N LEU A 52 -3.57 -14.63 -8.59
CA LEU A 52 -2.64 -15.70 -8.91
C LEU A 52 -3.41 -16.99 -9.22
N ASN A 53 -3.33 -17.44 -10.47
CA ASN A 53 -4.04 -18.60 -10.99
C ASN A 53 -5.56 -18.53 -10.78
N ASN A 54 -6.04 -19.14 -9.70
CA ASN A 54 -7.46 -19.27 -9.35
C ASN A 54 -7.78 -18.59 -8.03
N CYS A 55 -6.84 -17.80 -7.49
CA CYS A 55 -6.87 -17.29 -6.14
C CYS A 55 -6.71 -15.77 -6.13
N ASP A 56 -7.45 -15.09 -5.26
CA ASP A 56 -7.38 -13.64 -5.04
C ASP A 56 -7.36 -13.35 -3.53
N TYR A 57 -7.23 -12.09 -3.15
CA TYR A 57 -7.28 -11.70 -1.74
C TYR A 57 -8.63 -12.05 -1.10
N PRO A 58 -8.64 -12.53 0.16
CA PRO A 58 -9.85 -12.93 0.86
C PRO A 58 -10.95 -11.85 0.87
N HIS A 59 -10.58 -10.59 1.10
CA HIS A 59 -11.53 -9.47 1.11
C HIS A 59 -12.19 -9.19 -0.26
N ARG A 60 -11.56 -9.60 -1.38
CA ARG A 60 -12.15 -9.48 -2.72
C ARG A 60 -13.05 -10.65 -3.07
N VAL A 61 -12.69 -11.83 -2.56
CA VAL A 61 -13.51 -13.05 -2.69
C VAL A 61 -14.73 -12.98 -1.77
N GLY A 62 -14.65 -12.22 -0.67
CA GLY A 62 -15.68 -12.15 0.36
C GLY A 62 -15.52 -13.27 1.40
N CYS A 63 -14.29 -13.58 1.79
CA CYS A 63 -13.99 -14.56 2.83
C CYS A 63 -13.50 -13.88 4.14
N PRO A 64 -13.98 -14.29 5.33
CA PRO A 64 -15.02 -15.30 5.58
C PRO A 64 -16.35 -14.95 4.92
N ASP A 65 -17.05 -15.96 4.40
CA ASP A 65 -18.31 -15.74 3.66
C ASP A 65 -19.55 -15.99 4.52
N ASP A 66 -20.71 -15.61 3.97
CA ASP A 66 -22.02 -15.73 4.64
C ASP A 66 -22.41 -17.19 4.91
N ASP A 67 -21.87 -18.14 4.13
CA ASP A 67 -22.05 -19.59 4.30
C ASP A 67 -21.16 -20.16 5.43
N GLY A 68 -20.32 -19.31 6.04
CA GLY A 68 -19.51 -19.64 7.21
C GLY A 68 -18.15 -20.28 6.89
N ARG A 69 -17.70 -20.22 5.64
CA ARG A 69 -16.36 -20.67 5.28
C ARG A 69 -15.31 -19.67 5.77
N ILE A 70 -14.16 -20.22 6.16
CA ILE A 70 -13.05 -19.45 6.72
C ILE A 70 -11.74 -19.77 6.00
N MET A 71 -10.66 -19.10 6.35
CA MET A 71 -9.32 -19.50 5.88
C MET A 71 -8.89 -20.79 6.60
N GLY A 72 -8.50 -21.81 5.84
CA GLY A 72 -8.07 -23.11 6.34
C GLY A 72 -6.58 -23.20 6.64
N GLN A 73 -5.73 -22.49 5.88
CA GLN A 73 -4.30 -22.40 6.20
C GLN A 73 -4.05 -21.52 7.42
N THR A 74 -2.97 -21.83 8.13
CA THR A 74 -2.45 -20.94 9.17
C THR A 74 -1.58 -19.84 8.54
N PRO A 75 -1.51 -18.64 9.17
CA PRO A 75 -0.65 -17.57 8.69
C PRO A 75 0.83 -17.97 8.70
N GLN A 76 1.51 -17.79 7.57
CA GLN A 76 2.97 -17.87 7.50
C GLN A 76 3.52 -16.46 7.46
N SER A 77 3.86 -15.94 8.63
CA SER A 77 4.29 -14.56 8.80
C SER A 77 5.76 -14.35 8.47
N SER A 78 6.07 -13.17 7.96
CA SER A 78 7.42 -12.65 7.74
C SER A 78 7.49 -11.19 8.21
N GLU A 79 8.62 -10.51 7.99
CA GLU A 79 8.77 -9.11 8.37
C GLU A 79 7.68 -8.24 7.69
N ASN A 80 6.84 -7.60 8.51
CA ASN A 80 5.71 -6.76 8.09
C ASN A 80 4.55 -7.46 7.35
N CYS A 81 4.58 -8.79 7.24
CA CYS A 81 3.54 -9.58 6.59
C CYS A 81 2.97 -10.61 7.56
N HIS A 82 1.68 -10.51 7.89
CA HIS A 82 1.02 -11.56 8.68
C HIS A 82 0.81 -12.84 7.83
N TRP A 83 0.45 -12.65 6.56
CA TRP A 83 0.35 -13.70 5.54
C TRP A 83 1.34 -13.44 4.40
N GLN A 84 1.76 -14.48 3.67
CA GLN A 84 2.69 -14.30 2.55
C GLN A 84 2.15 -13.37 1.46
N TYR A 85 0.84 -13.43 1.19
CA TYR A 85 0.14 -12.50 0.31
C TYR A 85 -0.88 -11.70 1.11
N GLY A 86 -0.84 -10.38 1.01
CA GLY A 86 -1.81 -9.53 1.67
C GLY A 86 -1.48 -8.05 1.59
N VAL A 87 -2.38 -7.26 2.16
CA VAL A 87 -2.21 -5.83 2.40
C VAL A 87 -2.41 -5.61 3.89
N PHE A 88 -1.46 -4.95 4.55
CA PHE A 88 -1.42 -4.80 6.00
C PHE A 88 -1.12 -3.38 6.42
N ALA A 89 -1.66 -2.95 7.55
CA ALA A 89 -1.39 -1.64 8.12
C ALA A 89 0.11 -1.45 8.43
N HIS A 90 0.62 -0.24 8.20
CA HIS A 90 1.95 0.14 8.67
C HIS A 90 1.90 0.50 10.16
N GLN A 91 2.91 0.09 10.91
CA GLN A 91 2.91 0.11 12.38
C GLN A 91 2.86 1.52 12.98
N THR A 92 3.44 2.51 12.29
CA THR A 92 3.59 3.89 12.81
C THR A 92 3.00 4.95 11.89
N SER A 93 2.39 4.58 10.77
CA SER A 93 1.96 5.56 9.77
C SER A 93 0.71 5.09 9.05
N CYS A 94 -0.44 5.69 9.33
CA CYS A 94 -1.67 5.31 8.63
C CYS A 94 -1.75 5.77 7.18
N THR A 95 -0.89 6.70 6.76
CA THR A 95 -0.83 7.08 5.35
C THR A 95 -0.05 6.05 4.53
N ARG A 96 0.56 5.05 5.18
CA ARG A 96 1.35 3.99 4.58
C ARG A 96 0.78 2.63 4.94
N TYR A 97 1.07 1.65 4.10
CA TYR A 97 0.69 0.26 4.34
C TYR A 97 1.72 -0.66 3.68
N TRP A 98 1.72 -1.92 4.08
CA TRP A 98 2.56 -2.95 3.52
C TRP A 98 1.78 -3.74 2.49
N GLN A 99 2.34 -3.90 1.29
CA GLN A 99 1.87 -4.86 0.31
C GLN A 99 2.84 -6.04 0.26
N CYS A 100 2.34 -7.21 0.61
CA CYS A 100 3.11 -8.43 0.72
C CYS A 100 2.90 -9.31 -0.51
N TRP A 101 4.03 -9.70 -1.11
CA TRP A 101 4.09 -10.63 -2.21
C TRP A 101 5.05 -11.77 -1.85
N ASN A 102 4.51 -12.97 -1.66
CA ASN A 102 5.29 -14.14 -1.25
C ASN A 102 6.19 -13.88 -0.02
N GLY A 103 5.66 -13.20 1.00
CA GLY A 103 6.37 -12.83 2.22
C GLY A 103 7.33 -11.65 2.09
N THR A 104 7.47 -11.05 0.90
CA THR A 104 8.25 -9.83 0.70
C THR A 104 7.36 -8.61 0.85
N ALA A 105 7.59 -7.81 1.90
CA ALA A 105 6.86 -6.58 2.15
C ALA A 105 7.41 -5.42 1.32
N THR A 106 6.51 -4.69 0.65
CA THR A 106 6.82 -3.41 0.01
C THR A 106 5.97 -2.31 0.62
N ILE A 107 6.61 -1.19 0.98
CA ILE A 107 5.89 -0.07 1.57
C ILE A 107 5.17 0.72 0.50
N GLN A 108 3.88 0.93 0.68
CA GLN A 108 3.03 1.72 -0.19
C GLN A 108 2.55 2.96 0.54
N GLN A 109 2.21 3.99 -0.23
CA GLN A 109 1.69 5.26 0.27
C GLN A 109 0.29 5.47 -0.28
N CYS A 110 -0.67 5.76 0.59
CA CYS A 110 -2.02 6.08 0.16
C CYS A 110 -2.05 7.37 -0.68
N PRO A 111 -2.82 7.38 -1.78
CA PRO A 111 -2.94 8.55 -2.64
C PRO A 111 -3.70 9.67 -1.91
N PHE A 112 -3.45 10.92 -2.33
CA PHE A 112 -4.17 12.11 -1.86
C PHE A 112 -4.29 12.28 -0.34
N SER A 113 -3.38 11.66 0.42
CA SER A 113 -3.39 11.69 1.90
C SER A 113 -4.58 10.96 2.53
N LEU A 114 -5.17 10.01 1.81
CA LEU A 114 -6.07 9.01 2.38
C LEU A 114 -5.32 8.16 3.41
N LEU A 115 -6.07 7.50 4.28
CA LEU A 115 -5.54 6.63 5.32
C LEU A 115 -5.86 5.17 4.97
N TYR A 116 -4.94 4.26 5.26
CA TYR A 116 -5.18 2.85 5.08
C TYR A 116 -6.24 2.37 6.07
N ASN A 117 -7.35 1.87 5.53
CA ASN A 117 -8.43 1.23 6.26
C ASN A 117 -8.21 -0.28 6.22
N ASP A 118 -7.86 -0.87 7.36
CA ASP A 118 -7.54 -2.30 7.46
C ASP A 118 -8.76 -3.19 7.22
N VAL A 119 -9.97 -2.72 7.54
CA VAL A 119 -11.22 -3.48 7.31
C VAL A 119 -11.51 -3.61 5.82
N MET A 120 -11.30 -2.53 5.05
CA MET A 120 -11.52 -2.53 3.60
C MET A 120 -10.29 -2.99 2.81
N HIS A 121 -9.14 -3.13 3.46
CA HIS A 121 -7.83 -3.36 2.84
C HIS A 121 -7.51 -2.35 1.72
N ALA A 122 -7.91 -1.09 1.92
CA ALA A 122 -7.79 -0.03 0.92
C ALA A 122 -7.56 1.33 1.58
N CYS A 123 -7.13 2.29 0.78
CA CYS A 123 -7.05 3.68 1.24
C CYS A 123 -8.45 4.30 1.23
N ASP A 124 -8.83 4.88 2.37
CA ASP A 124 -10.15 5.45 2.59
C ASP A 124 -10.03 6.83 3.26
N TRP A 125 -11.16 7.52 3.34
CA TRP A 125 -11.23 8.81 4.00
C TRP A 125 -10.91 8.69 5.49
N PRO A 126 -10.23 9.68 6.07
CA PRO A 126 -9.84 9.64 7.46
C PRO A 126 -10.97 9.42 8.46
N ASP A 127 -12.17 9.92 8.14
CA ASP A 127 -13.34 9.77 9.00
C ASP A 127 -13.79 8.31 9.13
N ASN A 128 -13.37 7.44 8.20
CA ASN A 128 -13.67 6.01 8.21
C ASN A 128 -12.54 5.17 8.88
N VAL A 129 -11.49 5.79 9.42
CA VAL A 129 -10.35 5.10 10.04
C VAL A 129 -10.19 5.55 11.51
N PRO A 130 -11.01 5.02 12.44
CA PRO A 130 -11.14 5.56 13.80
C PRO A 130 -9.92 5.36 14.70
N ASP A 131 -9.17 4.26 14.55
CA ASP A 131 -8.05 3.89 15.44
C ASP A 131 -6.70 4.46 15.03
N CYS A 132 -6.71 5.32 14.03
CA CYS A 132 -5.52 5.90 13.45
C CYS A 132 -5.12 7.18 14.21
N GLN A 133 -4.08 7.07 15.06
CA GLN A 133 -3.66 8.13 15.98
C GLN A 133 -3.28 9.43 15.26
N LYS A 134 -4.16 10.43 15.31
CA LYS A 134 -3.92 11.77 14.76
C LYS A 134 -2.64 12.36 15.35
N HIS A 135 -1.77 12.87 14.49
CA HIS A 135 -0.53 13.52 14.89
C HIS A 135 -0.86 14.76 15.75
N PRO A 136 -0.09 15.05 16.83
CA PRO A 136 -0.38 16.17 17.73
C PRO A 136 -0.53 17.52 17.02
N ILE A 137 0.26 17.74 15.97
CA ILE A 137 0.16 18.93 15.09
C ILE A 137 -1.28 19.10 14.56
N CYS A 138 -1.92 18.03 14.10
CA CYS A 138 -3.25 18.08 13.48
C CYS A 138 -4.38 17.66 14.43
N LYS A 139 -4.13 17.71 15.75
CA LYS A 139 -5.11 17.29 16.75
C LYS A 139 -6.38 18.13 16.69
N ASP A 140 -6.21 19.44 16.60
CA ASP A 140 -7.33 20.40 16.66
C ASP A 140 -7.95 20.66 15.28
N ASN A 141 -7.19 20.43 14.20
CA ASN A 141 -7.67 20.63 12.84
C ASN A 141 -7.21 19.49 11.90
N PRO A 142 -7.98 18.38 11.82
CA PRO A 142 -7.54 17.19 11.10
C PRO A 142 -7.45 17.38 9.58
N ASN A 143 -8.17 18.36 9.01
CA ASN A 143 -8.19 18.64 7.56
C ASN A 143 -7.79 20.10 7.24
N GLY A 144 -7.03 20.74 8.13
CA GLY A 144 -6.68 22.17 8.03
C GLY A 144 -5.24 22.44 7.59
N HIS A 145 -4.93 23.72 7.40
CA HIS A 145 -3.56 24.18 7.25
C HIS A 145 -3.03 24.67 8.59
N ILE A 146 -1.77 24.36 8.91
CA ILE A 146 -1.14 24.72 10.17
C ILE A 146 0.20 25.42 9.86
N PRO A 147 0.40 26.66 10.36
CA PRO A 147 1.63 27.41 10.11
C PRO A 147 2.82 26.74 10.80
N ILE A 148 4.02 26.97 10.25
CA ILE A 148 5.29 26.54 10.86
C ILE A 148 5.98 27.79 11.39
N GLU A 149 6.22 27.86 12.71
CA GLU A 149 6.70 29.05 13.44
C GLU A 149 8.01 29.68 12.94
N LYS A 150 8.71 29.07 11.98
CA LYS A 150 9.97 29.57 11.39
C LYS A 150 10.04 29.46 9.87
N SER A 151 8.93 29.14 9.21
CA SER A 151 8.92 29.01 7.75
C SER A 151 7.83 29.87 7.15
N CYS A 152 8.25 30.94 6.48
CA CYS A 152 7.37 31.77 5.68
C CYS A 152 6.76 31.02 4.50
N VAL A 153 7.50 30.09 3.90
CA VAL A 153 7.10 29.46 2.63
C VAL A 153 6.52 28.06 2.85
N ARG A 154 6.70 27.45 4.03
CA ARG A 154 6.23 26.08 4.31
C ARG A 154 5.18 26.07 5.39
N TYR A 155 4.23 25.16 5.25
CA TYR A 155 3.14 24.94 6.21
C TYR A 155 2.79 23.45 6.23
N TRP A 156 2.06 23.01 7.24
CA TRP A 156 1.48 21.67 7.28
C TRP A 156 0.08 21.70 6.68
N LEU A 157 -0.18 20.84 5.71
CA LEU A 157 -1.54 20.45 5.32
C LEU A 157 -1.90 19.19 6.09
N CYS A 158 -2.78 19.33 7.06
CA CYS A 158 -3.37 18.20 7.74
C CYS A 158 -4.40 17.55 6.81
N VAL A 159 -4.30 16.25 6.63
CA VAL A 159 -5.38 15.45 6.05
C VAL A 159 -5.59 14.27 6.98
N GLY A 160 -6.79 14.18 7.52
CA GLY A 160 -7.14 13.12 8.46
C GLY A 160 -6.40 13.11 9.77
N GLY A 161 -5.87 14.25 10.20
CA GLY A 161 -5.03 14.32 11.40
C GLY A 161 -3.56 14.01 11.13
N TYR A 162 -3.13 13.91 9.87
CA TYR A 162 -1.71 13.72 9.52
C TYR A 162 -1.14 14.92 8.76
N PRO A 163 -0.05 15.53 9.27
CA PRO A 163 0.53 16.70 8.65
C PRO A 163 1.38 16.32 7.44
N ARG A 164 1.15 16.99 6.32
CA ARG A 164 2.00 16.94 5.12
C ARG A 164 2.69 18.26 4.92
N LEU A 165 4.02 18.23 4.75
CA LEU A 165 4.77 19.44 4.53
C LEU A 165 4.46 19.98 3.14
N GLN A 166 3.85 21.16 3.08
CA GLN A 166 3.55 21.87 1.86
C GLN A 166 4.46 23.09 1.73
N ARG A 167 4.54 23.60 0.49
CA ARG A 167 5.23 24.83 0.17
C ARG A 167 4.31 25.75 -0.62
N CYS A 168 4.27 27.02 -0.27
CA CYS A 168 3.61 28.04 -1.07
C CYS A 168 4.28 28.20 -2.44
N PRO A 169 3.53 28.60 -3.48
CA PRO A 169 4.10 28.99 -4.77
C PRO A 169 5.19 30.08 -4.62
N ALA A 170 6.07 30.18 -5.61
CA ALA A 170 7.15 31.16 -5.60
C ALA A 170 6.62 32.59 -5.43
N GLY A 171 7.26 33.37 -4.56
CA GLY A 171 6.86 34.75 -4.23
C GLY A 171 5.73 34.87 -3.20
N LEU A 172 5.17 33.75 -2.72
CA LEU A 172 4.14 33.75 -1.68
C LEU A 172 4.66 33.23 -0.34
N ALA A 173 4.12 33.78 0.74
CA ALA A 173 4.30 33.32 2.12
C ALA A 173 2.96 32.86 2.71
N PHE A 174 3.02 31.87 3.60
CA PHE A 174 1.86 31.33 4.30
C PHE A 174 1.47 32.29 5.42
N ASN A 175 0.27 32.85 5.33
CA ASN A 175 -0.30 33.73 6.35
C ASN A 175 -0.92 32.86 7.46
N PRO A 176 -0.43 32.96 8.72
CA PRO A 176 -0.96 32.16 9.84
C PRO A 176 -2.37 32.57 10.27
N THR A 177 -2.85 33.75 9.87
CA THR A 177 -4.18 34.27 10.23
C THR A 177 -5.24 33.80 9.23
N SER A 178 -4.96 33.95 7.92
CA SER A 178 -5.89 33.52 6.86
C SER A 178 -5.75 32.04 6.49
N LEU A 179 -4.68 31.38 6.97
CA LEU A 179 -4.31 29.99 6.66
C LEU A 179 -4.15 29.72 5.16
N ARG A 180 -3.64 30.72 4.43
CA ARG A 180 -3.49 30.71 2.96
C ARG A 180 -2.14 31.30 2.54
N CYS A 181 -1.71 30.98 1.32
CA CYS A 181 -0.54 31.61 0.71
C CYS A 181 -0.92 32.98 0.14
N GLU A 182 -0.21 34.03 0.57
CA GLU A 182 -0.39 35.43 0.17
C GLU A 182 0.97 36.01 -0.24
N LEU A 183 1.00 37.21 -0.83
CA LEU A 183 2.29 37.83 -1.21
C LEU A 183 3.19 37.97 0.02
N ALA A 184 4.45 37.58 -0.13
CA ALA A 184 5.41 37.58 0.97
C ALA A 184 5.58 38.98 1.60
N ASP A 185 5.52 40.03 0.78
CA ASP A 185 5.63 41.43 1.21
C ASP A 185 4.50 41.89 2.15
N ASN A 186 3.34 41.22 2.12
CA ASN A 186 2.22 41.51 3.00
C ASN A 186 2.32 40.78 4.36
N ILE A 187 3.28 39.86 4.51
CA ILE A 187 3.43 39.03 5.71
C ILE A 187 4.64 39.51 6.51
N PRO A 188 4.42 40.11 7.71
CA PRO A 188 5.50 40.65 8.53
C PRO A 188 6.57 39.60 8.85
N GLY A 189 7.84 39.94 8.59
CA GLY A 189 8.98 39.04 8.85
C GLY A 189 9.25 38.01 7.75
N CYS A 190 8.50 38.07 6.64
CA CYS A 190 8.71 37.24 5.45
C CYS A 190 9.14 38.05 4.22
N GLU A 191 9.44 39.33 4.40
CA GLU A 191 9.91 40.23 3.35
C GLU A 191 11.26 39.74 2.80
N PRO A 192 11.45 39.72 1.48
CA PRO A 192 12.75 39.44 0.90
C PRO A 192 13.74 40.53 1.39
N PRO A 193 14.99 40.16 1.71
CA PRO A 193 16.00 41.16 2.02
C PRO A 193 16.09 42.13 0.83
N PRO A 194 16.29 43.44 1.07
CA PRO A 194 16.33 44.43 0.01
C PRO A 194 17.41 44.03 -0.99
N THR A 195 16.98 43.60 -2.18
CA THR A 195 17.89 43.30 -3.27
C THR A 195 18.42 44.62 -3.77
N THR A 196 19.67 44.96 -3.44
CA THR A 196 20.39 46.00 -4.18
C THR A 196 20.34 45.60 -5.66
N PRO A 197 19.80 46.44 -6.55
CA PRO A 197 19.80 46.11 -7.98
C PRO A 197 21.26 45.88 -8.42
N PRO A 198 21.55 44.82 -9.19
CA PRO A 198 22.83 44.72 -9.87
C PRO A 198 23.02 46.01 -10.71
N PRO A 199 24.22 46.60 -10.75
CA PRO A 199 24.45 47.78 -11.59
C PRO A 199 24.06 47.45 -13.02
N GLU A 200 23.21 48.30 -13.62
CA GLU A 200 22.82 48.22 -15.02
C GLU A 200 24.08 48.38 -15.88
N GLU A 201 24.55 47.27 -16.46
CA GLU A 201 25.60 47.29 -17.48
C GLU A 201 24.95 47.74 -18.79
N SER A 202 25.31 48.94 -19.23
CA SER A 202 24.81 49.63 -20.41
C SER A 202 24.95 48.79 -21.68
N ASP A 203 23.82 48.60 -22.36
CA ASP A 203 23.72 48.14 -23.74
C ASP A 203 24.57 49.00 -24.69
N GLU A 204 25.72 48.48 -25.14
CA GLU A 204 26.38 48.97 -26.35
C GLU A 204 26.56 47.82 -27.35
N ARG A 205 25.65 47.78 -28.33
CA ARG A 205 25.54 46.74 -29.35
C ARG A 205 26.46 47.06 -30.55
N PRO A 206 27.40 46.19 -30.96
CA PRO A 206 28.16 46.40 -32.19
C PRO A 206 27.30 46.15 -33.45
N PRO A 207 27.65 46.76 -34.60
CA PRO A 207 26.80 46.81 -35.79
C PRO A 207 26.70 45.45 -36.51
N GLN A 208 25.52 45.17 -37.06
CA GLN A 208 25.21 43.95 -37.80
C GLN A 208 25.88 43.94 -39.20
N ARG A 209 26.51 42.82 -39.55
CA ARG A 209 27.02 42.54 -40.90
C ARG A 209 25.84 42.15 -41.82
N PRO A 210 25.78 42.62 -43.08
CA PRO A 210 24.64 42.32 -43.95
C PRO A 210 24.58 40.84 -44.34
N ARG A 211 23.34 40.34 -44.44
CA ARG A 211 22.99 38.96 -44.82
C ARG A 211 23.14 38.77 -46.34
N PRO A 212 23.80 37.72 -46.84
CA PRO A 212 23.79 37.42 -48.27
C PRO A 212 22.44 36.81 -48.68
N THR A 213 21.90 37.31 -49.79
CA THR A 213 20.67 36.83 -50.44
C THR A 213 20.89 35.46 -51.08
N GLN A 214 19.89 34.58 -50.93
CA GLN A 214 19.85 33.28 -51.59
C GLN A 214 19.52 33.46 -53.08
N GLN A 215 20.53 33.40 -53.94
CA GLN A 215 20.35 32.90 -55.30
C GLN A 215 21.71 32.55 -55.91
N GLN A 216 21.81 31.29 -56.37
CA GLN A 216 22.85 30.71 -57.22
C GLN A 216 24.23 30.44 -56.60
N GLN A 217 24.39 29.23 -56.06
CA GLN A 217 25.43 28.32 -56.56
C GLN A 217 24.98 26.88 -56.31
N GLN A 218 24.20 26.37 -57.27
CA GLN A 218 24.19 24.94 -57.56
C GLN A 218 25.62 24.51 -57.94
N GLN A 219 25.92 23.24 -57.62
CA GLN A 219 27.11 22.47 -57.97
C GLN A 219 28.26 22.50 -56.95
N ALA A 220 28.27 21.54 -56.02
CA ALA A 220 29.25 20.44 -56.00
C ALA A 220 29.17 19.58 -54.72
N ALA A 221 29.11 18.27 -54.94
CA ALA A 221 29.61 17.15 -54.14
C ALA A 221 29.08 16.88 -52.71
N ARG A 222 28.48 15.69 -52.57
CA ARG A 222 28.05 14.98 -51.36
C ARG A 222 29.22 14.30 -50.64
N PRO A 223 29.32 14.39 -49.30
CA PRO A 223 29.92 13.33 -48.46
C PRO A 223 28.87 12.68 -47.52
N PRO A 224 29.21 11.53 -46.89
CA PRO A 224 28.24 10.45 -46.64
C PRO A 224 27.40 10.60 -45.36
N GLN A 225 26.23 9.96 -45.37
CA GLN A 225 25.31 9.85 -44.25
C GLN A 225 25.84 8.90 -43.17
N ALA A 226 25.90 9.37 -41.92
CA ALA A 226 26.02 8.51 -40.75
C ALA A 226 24.67 7.81 -40.47
N PRO A 227 24.67 6.53 -40.09
CA PRO A 227 23.44 5.75 -39.96
C PRO A 227 22.59 6.19 -38.76
N GLN A 228 21.28 6.29 -39.01
CA GLN A 228 20.27 6.58 -38.00
C GLN A 228 20.04 5.34 -37.11
N ALA A 229 20.11 5.54 -35.79
CA ALA A 229 19.74 4.53 -34.82
C ALA A 229 18.22 4.31 -34.82
N VAL A 230 17.82 3.08 -35.10
CA VAL A 230 16.44 2.58 -35.02
C VAL A 230 15.99 2.51 -33.56
N PRO A 231 14.75 2.91 -33.19
CA PRO A 231 14.25 2.77 -31.84
C PRO A 231 13.94 1.30 -31.56
N GLN A 232 14.80 0.62 -30.78
CA GLN A 232 14.55 -0.75 -30.37
C GLN A 232 13.52 -0.80 -29.23
N GLN A 233 12.43 -1.51 -29.50
CA GLN A 233 11.45 -1.95 -28.51
C GLN A 233 12.16 -2.75 -27.42
N ARG A 234 12.09 -2.29 -26.17
CA ARG A 234 12.60 -3.05 -25.02
C ARG A 234 11.76 -4.31 -24.83
N ARG A 235 12.30 -5.45 -25.28
CA ARG A 235 11.89 -6.76 -24.78
C ARG A 235 12.32 -6.84 -23.32
N PHE A 236 11.35 -7.06 -22.43
CA PHE A 236 11.62 -7.40 -21.05
C PHE A 236 12.15 -8.84 -20.99
N SER A 237 13.42 -9.00 -20.65
CA SER A 237 14.02 -10.29 -20.30
C SER A 237 13.72 -10.62 -18.83
N PRO A 238 13.48 -11.89 -18.48
CA PRO A 238 13.28 -12.30 -17.09
C PRO A 238 14.58 -12.19 -16.26
N PRO A 239 14.49 -12.01 -14.93
CA PRO A 239 15.67 -11.86 -14.07
C PRO A 239 16.46 -13.18 -13.92
N PRO A 240 17.78 -13.09 -13.68
CA PRO A 240 18.64 -14.26 -13.54
C PRO A 240 18.35 -15.03 -12.25
N GLN A 241 18.24 -16.35 -12.35
CA GLN A 241 18.23 -17.28 -11.24
C GLN A 241 19.60 -17.26 -10.54
N GLN A 242 19.64 -16.84 -9.29
CA GLN A 242 20.82 -17.08 -8.44
C GLN A 242 20.73 -18.50 -7.90
N GLN A 243 21.75 -19.30 -8.22
CA GLN A 243 21.94 -20.64 -7.70
C GLN A 243 22.23 -20.56 -6.20
N ALA A 244 21.51 -21.37 -5.42
CA ALA A 244 21.75 -21.55 -3.99
C ALA A 244 23.15 -22.18 -3.76
N PRO A 245 23.86 -21.80 -2.69
CA PRO A 245 25.06 -22.51 -2.29
C PRO A 245 24.69 -23.91 -1.77
N VAL A 246 25.49 -24.89 -2.19
CA VAL A 246 25.48 -26.28 -1.76
C VAL A 246 25.79 -26.32 -0.26
N ALA A 247 24.88 -26.88 0.53
CA ALA A 247 25.15 -27.23 1.92
C ALA A 247 25.63 -28.69 1.94
N ASP A 248 26.90 -28.88 2.31
CA ASP A 248 27.50 -30.18 2.59
C ASP A 248 26.79 -30.85 3.78
N GLN A 249 26.58 -32.15 3.65
CA GLN A 249 26.15 -33.04 4.70
C GLN A 249 27.35 -33.38 5.59
N GLU A 250 27.17 -33.32 6.92
CA GLU A 250 27.75 -34.34 7.79
C GLU A 250 26.87 -34.54 9.03
N GLU A 251 26.71 -35.82 9.37
CA GLU A 251 25.88 -36.39 10.41
C GLU A 251 26.59 -36.38 11.79
N ASP A 252 25.77 -36.61 12.82
CA ASP A 252 26.04 -37.45 14.00
C ASP A 252 26.06 -36.79 15.41
N TYR A 253 25.51 -37.59 16.34
CA TYR A 253 25.46 -37.55 17.81
C TYR A 253 24.30 -36.84 18.57
N ALA A 254 23.20 -37.61 18.71
CA ALA A 254 22.64 -38.17 19.95
C ALA A 254 22.41 -37.32 21.23
N ASP A 255 21.14 -37.39 21.68
CA ASP A 255 20.63 -37.75 23.03
C ASP A 255 20.96 -36.84 24.24
N ALA A 256 19.92 -36.22 24.81
CA ALA A 256 19.49 -36.43 26.20
C ALA A 256 18.38 -35.44 26.64
N GLY A 257 17.30 -35.99 27.20
CA GLY A 257 16.74 -35.45 28.46
C GLY A 257 15.55 -34.48 28.40
N ALA A 258 14.33 -35.03 28.48
CA ALA A 258 13.21 -34.36 29.15
C ALA A 258 13.52 -34.18 30.66
N PRO A 259 12.92 -33.20 31.36
CA PRO A 259 11.63 -33.52 32.01
C PRO A 259 10.61 -32.37 32.19
N ASN A 260 9.34 -32.80 32.24
CA ASN A 260 8.20 -32.33 33.07
C ASN A 260 7.76 -30.85 33.13
N ARG A 261 6.59 -30.63 32.49
CA ARG A 261 5.27 -30.35 33.11
C ARG A 261 5.26 -29.47 34.38
N ALA A 262 4.76 -28.25 34.23
CA ALA A 262 3.98 -27.57 35.27
C ALA A 262 2.79 -26.83 34.62
N GLN A 263 1.59 -27.21 35.06
CA GLN A 263 0.31 -26.65 34.67
C GLN A 263 0.07 -25.36 35.47
N GLY A 264 -0.17 -24.24 34.79
CA GLY A 264 -0.58 -22.97 35.39
C GLY A 264 -1.91 -22.50 34.79
N VAL A 265 -3.02 -22.94 35.38
CA VAL A 265 -4.38 -22.53 35.01
C VAL A 265 -4.65 -21.13 35.58
N VAL A 266 -4.71 -20.11 34.71
CA VAL A 266 -5.18 -18.77 35.10
C VAL A 266 -6.69 -18.72 34.94
N ARG A 267 -7.41 -18.76 36.06
CA ARG A 267 -8.87 -18.58 36.14
C ARG A 267 -9.23 -17.11 35.92
N ARG A 268 -10.07 -16.82 34.92
CA ARG A 268 -10.76 -15.53 34.75
C ARG A 268 -11.85 -15.35 35.81
N PRO A 269 -12.02 -14.16 36.42
CA PRO A 269 -13.14 -13.89 37.31
C PRO A 269 -14.43 -13.65 36.50
N ALA A 270 -15.52 -14.26 36.98
CA ALA A 270 -16.87 -14.13 36.43
C ALA A 270 -17.46 -12.76 36.79
N PHE A 271 -17.90 -12.01 35.77
CA PHE A 271 -18.75 -10.83 35.95
C PHE A 271 -20.17 -11.30 36.29
N ARG A 272 -20.62 -10.99 37.52
CA ARG A 272 -22.03 -11.09 37.91
C ARG A 272 -22.82 -9.96 37.25
N GLN A 273 -23.79 -10.30 36.42
CA GLN A 273 -24.85 -9.37 36.00
C GLN A 273 -25.80 -9.14 37.18
N ALA A 274 -25.93 -7.88 37.60
CA ALA A 274 -26.97 -7.44 38.52
C ALA A 274 -28.27 -7.24 37.73
N ALA A 275 -29.30 -8.01 38.08
CA ALA A 275 -30.65 -7.80 37.59
C ALA A 275 -31.24 -6.54 38.25
N ALA A 276 -31.64 -5.56 37.44
CA ALA A 276 -32.39 -4.40 37.88
C ALA A 276 -33.87 -4.80 38.09
N ALA A 277 -34.33 -4.71 39.33
CA ALA A 277 -35.74 -4.82 39.69
C ALA A 277 -36.44 -3.48 39.41
N ALA A 278 -37.53 -3.52 38.62
CA ALA A 278 -38.47 -2.41 38.48
C ALA A 278 -39.43 -2.39 39.68
N PRO A 279 -39.79 -1.23 40.25
CA PRO A 279 -40.81 -1.16 41.29
C PRO A 279 -42.22 -1.08 40.67
N ALA A 280 -43.09 -1.98 41.13
CA ALA A 280 -44.54 -1.86 41.00
C ALA A 280 -45.13 -1.41 42.34
N GLY A 281 -46.06 -0.45 42.30
CA GLY A 281 -46.85 0.05 43.43
C GLY A 281 -47.18 1.54 43.21
N ALA A 282 -48.36 1.97 42.75
CA ALA A 282 -49.74 1.78 43.21
C ALA A 282 -50.06 2.50 44.55
N GLY A 283 -50.71 3.67 44.42
CA GLY A 283 -51.83 4.08 45.27
C GLY A 283 -51.56 4.95 46.50
N LYS A 284 -51.76 6.27 46.36
CA LYS A 284 -52.95 7.00 46.85
C LYS A 284 -52.92 8.46 46.39
#